data_AF-A0A2R6NNC9-F1
#
_entry.id   AF-A0A2R6NNC9-F1
#
_cell.length_a   1.000
_cell.length_b   1.000
_cell.length_c   1.000
_cell.angle_alpha   90.00
_cell.angle_beta   90.00
_cell.angle_gamma   90.00
#
_symmetry.space_group_name_H-M   'P 1'
#
loop_
_entity.id
_entity.type
_entity.pdbx_description
1 polymer ?
#
loop_
_entity_poly.entity_id
_entity_poly.type
_entity_poly.pdbx_seq_one_letter_code
_entity_poly.pdbx_strand_id
1 'polypeptide(L)'
;MGIQTMYTWLSPTGQAQHIKKILDETRVFMTQLKEQVPSGMVGDSNNGTTIELLEKRLFFCEAQYKLLLEEISKGGWAELYGILVELRELLDLCCRVRTDVLKTTNTVYKENKLMDQRQAVVEAQTRAQISEWMRIREEIQMTPGKSKHFPSVSSLFTRKWKCLPRRSYTEARETASCSWSEAESQLKR
;
A
#
# COMPACT_ATOMS: atom_id res chain seq x y z
N MET A 1 32.33 -11.37 -2.05
CA MET A 1 33.25 -10.25 -2.36
C MET A 1 33.01 -9.82 -3.81
N GLY A 2 32.26 -8.74 -4.10
CA GLY A 2 32.00 -8.46 -5.52
C GLY A 2 31.38 -7.12 -5.94
N ILE A 3 31.22 -6.15 -5.04
CA ILE A 3 30.72 -4.81 -5.41
C ILE A 3 31.54 -3.70 -4.73
N GLN A 4 32.03 -3.93 -3.50
CA GLN A 4 32.86 -2.97 -2.75
C GLN A 4 34.22 -2.64 -3.40
N THR A 5 34.79 -3.49 -4.25
CA THR A 5 36.15 -3.31 -4.79
C THR A 5 36.22 -2.44 -6.05
N MET A 6 35.12 -2.26 -6.81
CA MET A 6 35.15 -1.41 -8.02
C MET A 6 34.99 0.08 -7.71
N TYR A 7 34.28 0.45 -6.64
CA TYR A 7 33.98 1.86 -6.35
C TYR A 7 35.16 2.65 -5.78
N THR A 8 36.26 1.99 -5.42
CA THR A 8 37.54 2.64 -5.04
C THR A 8 38.21 3.40 -6.19
N TRP A 9 37.78 3.18 -7.44
CA TRP A 9 38.43 3.73 -8.63
C TRP A 9 37.66 4.87 -9.31
N LEU A 10 36.47 5.22 -8.81
CA LEU A 10 35.69 6.32 -9.39
C LEU A 10 36.21 7.66 -8.87
N SER A 11 36.40 8.60 -9.79
CA SER A 11 36.64 10.01 -9.46
C SER A 11 35.49 10.55 -8.58
N PRO A 12 35.71 11.61 -7.79
CA PRO A 12 34.65 12.20 -6.96
C PRO A 12 33.42 12.56 -7.79
N THR A 13 33.62 13.08 -9.00
CA THR A 13 32.55 13.36 -9.97
C THR A 13 31.77 12.11 -10.37
N GLY A 14 32.47 10.99 -10.63
CA GLY A 14 31.83 9.71 -10.95
C GLY A 14 31.02 9.15 -9.78
N GLN A 15 31.54 9.25 -8.55
CA GLN A 15 30.80 8.85 -7.34
C GLN A 15 29.56 9.74 -7.13
N ALA A 16 29.70 11.06 -7.29
CA ALA A 16 28.59 11.99 -7.19
C ALA A 16 27.49 11.70 -8.23
N GLN A 17 27.85 11.42 -9.48
CA GLN A 17 26.89 11.01 -10.52
C GLN A 17 26.16 9.72 -10.16
N HIS A 18 26.85 8.75 -9.56
CA HIS A 18 26.25 7.50 -9.12
C HIS A 18 25.27 7.71 -7.96
N ILE A 19 25.64 8.53 -6.97
CA ILE A 19 24.75 8.92 -5.86
C ILE A 19 23.51 9.63 -6.41
N LYS A 20 23.67 10.56 -7.36
CA LYS A 20 22.55 11.23 -8.03
C LYS A 20 21.57 10.24 -8.63
N LYS A 21 22.07 9.26 -9.39
CA LYS A 21 21.23 8.22 -9.99
C LYS A 21 20.45 7.43 -8.93
N ILE A 22 21.12 7.05 -7.84
CA ILE A 22 20.47 6.34 -6.72
C ILE A 22 19.36 7.20 -6.10
N LEU A 23 19.62 8.49 -5.86
CA LEU A 23 18.63 9.42 -5.31
C LEU A 23 17.43 9.58 -6.24
N ASP A 24 17.66 9.76 -7.55
CA ASP A 24 16.60 9.93 -8.53
C ASP A 24 15.73 8.66 -8.65
N GLU A 25 16.34 7.46 -8.70
CA GLU A 25 15.59 6.20 -8.67
C GLU A 25 14.82 6.04 -7.36
N THR A 26 15.43 6.36 -6.22
CA THR A 26 14.78 6.25 -4.91
C THR A 26 13.59 7.20 -4.79
N ARG A 27 13.68 8.41 -5.38
CA ARG A 27 12.57 9.37 -5.43
C ARG A 27 11.37 8.78 -6.19
N VAL A 28 11.59 8.13 -7.32
CA VAL A 28 10.53 7.48 -8.09
C VAL A 28 9.83 6.41 -7.26
N PHE A 29 10.59 5.54 -6.59
CA PHE A 29 10.00 4.51 -5.73
C PHE A 29 9.27 5.10 -4.52
N MET A 30 9.77 6.20 -3.97
CA MET A 30 9.11 6.90 -2.87
C MET A 30 7.78 7.51 -3.32
N THR A 31 7.70 8.12 -4.50
CA THR A 31 6.45 8.61 -5.08
C THR A 31 5.45 7.48 -5.28
N GLN A 32 5.87 6.38 -5.90
CA GLN A 32 5.01 5.20 -6.10
C GLN A 32 4.51 4.62 -4.78
N LEU A 33 5.37 4.60 -3.75
CA LEU A 33 4.99 4.13 -2.43
C LEU A 33 3.91 5.02 -1.81
N LYS A 34 4.01 6.36 -1.95
CA LYS A 34 2.97 7.28 -1.45
C LYS A 34 1.63 7.10 -2.18
N GLU A 35 1.66 6.89 -3.50
CA GLU A 35 0.46 6.67 -4.31
C GLU A 35 -0.23 5.35 -3.99
N GLN A 36 0.54 4.30 -3.67
CA GLN A 36 0.01 2.97 -3.43
C GLN A 36 -0.47 2.74 -1.99
N VAL A 37 -0.14 3.61 -1.03
CA VAL A 37 -0.57 3.43 0.35
C VAL A 37 -2.02 3.91 0.46
N PRO A 38 -2.99 3.02 0.73
CA PRO A 38 -4.37 3.43 0.92
C PRO A 38 -4.45 4.40 2.10
N SER A 39 -5.19 5.50 1.94
CA SER A 39 -5.51 6.44 3.03
C SER A 39 -6.21 5.66 4.15
N GLY A 40 -5.46 5.25 5.18
CA GLY A 40 -5.94 4.37 6.25
C GLY A 40 -5.06 3.17 6.59
N MET A 41 -4.11 2.75 5.74
CA MET A 41 -3.09 1.75 6.09
C MET A 41 -1.93 2.38 6.85
N VAL A 42 -2.22 3.03 7.98
CA VAL A 42 -1.22 3.26 9.04
C VAL A 42 -1.37 2.13 10.05
N GLY A 43 -1.20 0.89 9.56
CA GLY A 43 -1.06 -0.27 10.44
C GLY A 43 0.41 -0.37 10.85
N ASP A 44 0.67 -0.36 12.15
CA ASP A 44 2.00 -0.52 12.76
C ASP A 44 2.80 -1.63 12.06
N SER A 45 3.66 -1.22 11.13
CA SER A 45 4.67 -2.10 10.57
C SER A 45 5.62 -2.42 11.72
N ASN A 46 5.57 -3.66 12.20
CA ASN A 46 6.49 -4.23 13.20
C ASN A 46 7.98 -4.12 12.82
N ASN A 47 8.29 -3.63 11.62
CA ASN A 47 9.60 -3.14 11.24
C ASN A 47 9.53 -1.61 11.30
N GLY A 48 10.16 -0.99 12.29
CA GLY A 48 10.06 0.44 12.65
C GLY A 48 10.45 1.48 11.60
N THR A 49 10.31 1.18 10.32
CA THR A 49 10.54 2.04 9.17
C THR A 49 9.21 2.49 8.58
N THR A 50 8.72 3.64 9.05
CA THR A 50 7.54 4.29 8.47
C THR A 50 7.88 5.01 7.17
N ILE A 51 6.89 5.30 6.34
CA ILE A 51 7.04 6.14 5.14
C ILE A 51 7.65 7.50 5.50
N GLU A 52 7.20 8.11 6.59
CA GLU A 52 7.75 9.38 7.08
C GLU A 52 9.24 9.25 7.44
N LEU A 53 9.66 8.13 8.04
CA LEU A 53 11.07 7.89 8.34
C LEU A 53 11.91 7.74 7.06
N LEU A 54 11.38 7.05 6.04
CA LEU A 54 12.05 6.92 4.73
C LEU A 54 12.21 8.28 4.05
N GLU A 55 11.19 9.12 4.10
CA GLU A 55 11.23 10.48 3.56
C GLU A 55 12.28 11.33 4.26
N LYS A 56 12.33 11.31 5.60
CA LYS A 56 13.36 12.03 6.37
C LYS A 56 14.77 11.55 6.02
N ARG A 57 14.97 10.24 5.86
CA ARG A 57 16.28 9.66 5.48
C ARG A 57 16.67 10.03 4.04
N LEU A 58 15.72 10.00 3.10
CA LEU A 58 15.97 10.42 1.72
C LEU A 58 16.32 11.91 1.66
N PHE A 59 15.57 12.76 2.37
CA PHE A 59 15.85 14.19 2.49
C PHE A 59 17.25 14.45 3.05
N PHE A 60 17.66 13.73 4.10
CA PHE A 60 19.01 13.85 4.65
C PHE A 60 20.08 13.47 3.62
N CYS A 61 19.88 12.39 2.87
CA CYS A 61 20.80 11.99 1.80
C CYS A 61 20.91 13.07 0.70
N GLU A 62 19.80 13.68 0.30
CA GLU A 62 19.78 14.76 -0.68
C GLU A 62 20.48 16.03 -0.18
N ALA A 63 20.30 16.37 1.10
CA ALA A 63 20.96 17.51 1.71
C ALA A 63 22.49 17.33 1.75
N GLN A 64 22.96 16.17 2.23
CA GLN A 64 24.37 15.83 2.27
C GLN A 64 24.99 15.77 0.87
N TYR A 65 24.26 15.22 -0.12
CA TYR A 65 24.72 15.20 -1.51
C TYR A 65 24.94 16.62 -2.06
N LYS A 66 24.05 17.56 -1.78
CA LYS A 66 24.20 18.96 -2.21
C LYS A 66 25.39 19.63 -1.54
N LEU A 67 25.59 19.42 -0.23
CA LEU A 67 26.74 19.95 0.50
C LEU A 67 28.06 19.46 -0.11
N LEU A 68 28.18 18.15 -0.33
CA LEU A 68 29.40 17.57 -0.93
C LEU A 68 29.64 18.05 -2.36
N LEU A 69 28.59 18.26 -3.17
CA LEU A 69 28.75 18.86 -4.49
C LEU A 69 29.32 20.28 -4.43
N GLU A 70 28.85 21.09 -3.49
CA GLU A 70 29.38 22.43 -3.28
C GLU A 70 30.85 22.38 -2.85
N GLU A 71 31.21 21.47 -1.96
CA GLU A 71 32.61 21.29 -1.52
C GLU A 71 33.52 20.82 -2.65
N ILE A 72 33.08 19.87 -3.48
CA ILE A 72 33.81 19.47 -4.70
C ILE A 72 34.07 20.67 -5.61
N SER A 73 33.11 21.59 -5.72
CA SER A 73 33.24 22.78 -6.57
C SER A 73 34.19 23.84 -6.00
N LYS A 74 34.41 23.86 -4.69
CA LYS A 74 35.22 24.86 -3.96
C LYS A 74 36.62 24.34 -3.62
N GLY A 75 36.80 23.03 -3.54
CA GLY A 75 37.96 22.41 -2.91
C GLY A 75 39.16 22.16 -3.83
N GLY A 76 40.35 22.21 -3.22
CA GLY A 76 41.63 21.87 -3.86
C GLY A 76 42.03 20.39 -3.69
N TRP A 77 43.19 20.00 -4.24
CA TRP A 77 43.71 18.62 -4.19
C TRP A 77 43.88 18.05 -2.77
N ALA A 78 44.05 18.89 -1.75
CA ALA A 78 44.19 18.48 -0.35
C ALA A 78 42.87 18.02 0.29
N GLU A 79 41.75 18.65 -0.09
CA GLU A 79 40.40 18.34 0.44
C GLU A 79 39.75 17.18 -0.32
N LEU A 80 40.24 16.89 -1.52
CA LEU A 80 39.78 15.84 -2.43
C LEU A 80 39.75 14.43 -1.81
N TYR A 81 40.71 14.09 -0.93
CA TYR A 81 40.70 12.79 -0.25
C TYR A 81 39.61 12.69 0.82
N GLY A 82 39.39 13.76 1.60
CA GLY A 82 38.30 13.82 2.60
C GLY A 82 36.93 13.71 1.93
N ILE A 83 36.73 14.51 0.87
CA ILE A 83 35.51 14.48 0.06
C ILE A 83 35.24 13.09 -0.53
N LEU A 84 36.26 12.35 -0.95
CA LEU A 84 36.09 10.98 -1.45
C LEU A 84 35.62 10.00 -0.37
N VAL A 85 36.09 10.16 0.87
CA VAL A 85 35.63 9.33 2.00
C VAL A 85 34.17 9.66 2.32
N GLU A 86 33.82 10.94 2.40
CA GLU A 86 32.44 11.38 2.68
C GLU A 86 31.46 10.97 1.58
N LEU A 87 31.85 11.07 0.30
CA LEU A 87 31.05 10.57 -0.82
C LEU A 87 30.80 9.06 -0.72
N ARG A 88 31.80 8.27 -0.29
CA ARG A 88 31.64 6.83 -0.11
C ARG A 88 30.67 6.51 1.01
N GLU A 89 30.78 7.19 2.15
CA GLU A 89 29.85 7.01 3.27
C GLU A 89 28.42 7.41 2.89
N LEU A 90 28.28 8.53 2.17
CA LEU A 90 27.00 8.98 1.66
C LEU A 90 26.42 7.97 0.65
N LEU A 91 27.23 7.40 -0.23
CA LEU A 91 26.80 6.38 -1.18
C LEU A 91 26.24 5.14 -0.45
N ASP A 92 26.94 4.66 0.56
CA ASP A 92 26.48 3.53 1.39
C ASP A 92 25.16 3.86 2.10
N LEU A 93 25.03 5.08 2.64
CA LEU A 93 23.78 5.54 3.25
C LEU A 93 22.63 5.57 2.24
N CYS A 94 22.84 6.20 1.07
CA CYS A 94 21.85 6.27 -0.01
C CYS A 94 21.42 4.87 -0.48
N CYS A 95 22.36 3.93 -0.57
CA CYS A 95 22.06 2.54 -0.95
C CYS A 95 21.21 1.82 0.09
N ARG A 96 21.46 2.05 1.39
CA ARG A 96 20.62 1.51 2.47
C ARG A 96 19.20 2.07 2.39
N VAL A 97 19.07 3.39 2.22
CA VAL A 97 17.76 4.03 2.07
C VAL A 97 17.02 3.47 0.85
N ARG A 98 17.66 3.38 -0.31
CA ARG A 98 17.07 2.77 -1.52
C ARG A 98 16.59 1.35 -1.25
N THR A 99 17.39 0.55 -0.55
CA THR A 99 17.04 -0.83 -0.20
C THR A 99 15.83 -0.89 0.72
N ASP A 100 15.75 0.00 1.71
CA ASP A 100 14.61 0.09 2.62
C ASP A 100 13.34 0.52 1.89
N VAL A 101 13.42 1.54 1.01
CA VAL A 101 12.28 1.95 0.16
C VAL A 101 11.80 0.78 -0.69
N LEU A 102 12.70 0.09 -1.40
CA LEU A 102 12.34 -1.06 -2.24
C LEU A 102 11.66 -2.20 -1.46
N LYS A 103 12.16 -2.50 -0.25
CA LYS A 103 11.54 -3.49 0.62
C LYS A 103 10.13 -3.06 1.02
N THR A 104 9.95 -1.82 1.44
CA THR A 104 8.64 -1.28 1.84
C THR A 104 7.68 -1.26 0.66
N THR A 105 8.10 -0.80 -0.53
CA THR A 105 7.28 -0.83 -1.75
C THR A 105 6.83 -2.25 -2.10
N ASN A 106 7.71 -3.24 -2.03
CA ASN A 106 7.35 -4.63 -2.32
C ASN A 106 6.36 -5.21 -1.29
N THR A 107 6.53 -4.86 0.00
CA THR A 107 5.57 -5.24 1.04
C THR A 107 4.20 -4.63 0.79
N VAL A 108 4.12 -3.31 0.56
CA VAL A 108 2.86 -2.62 0.26
C VAL A 108 2.19 -3.19 -1.00
N TYR A 109 2.96 -3.44 -2.06
CA TYR A 109 2.43 -4.05 -3.28
C TYR A 109 1.81 -5.42 -3.02
N LYS A 110 2.47 -6.27 -2.21
CA LYS A 110 1.94 -7.59 -1.84
C LYS A 110 0.68 -7.47 -0.99
N GLU A 111 0.64 -6.54 -0.05
CA GLU A 111 -0.54 -6.30 0.79
C GLU A 111 -1.73 -5.82 -0.01
N ASN A 112 -1.54 -4.84 -0.90
CA ASN A 112 -2.58 -4.35 -1.81
C ASN A 112 -3.11 -5.47 -2.70
N LYS A 113 -2.23 -6.29 -3.29
CA LYS A 113 -2.65 -7.43 -4.12
C LYS A 113 -3.50 -8.43 -3.33
N LEU A 114 -3.16 -8.69 -2.07
CA LEU A 114 -3.96 -9.56 -1.21
C LEU A 114 -5.32 -8.94 -0.87
N MET A 115 -5.38 -7.63 -0.67
CA MET A 115 -6.63 -6.90 -0.45
C MET A 115 -7.54 -6.96 -1.68
N ASP A 116 -7.01 -6.72 -2.88
CA ASP A 116 -7.76 -6.81 -4.14
C ASP A 116 -8.33 -8.22 -4.34
N GLN A 117 -7.53 -9.26 -4.06
CA GLN A 117 -7.99 -10.65 -4.12
C GLN A 117 -9.12 -10.94 -3.13
N ARG A 118 -9.01 -10.45 -1.89
CA ARG A 118 -10.08 -10.59 -0.89
C ARG A 118 -11.36 -9.89 -1.33
N GLN A 119 -11.24 -8.68 -1.86
CA GLN A 119 -12.37 -7.90 -2.36
C GLN A 119 -13.07 -8.62 -3.52
N ALA A 120 -12.30 -9.13 -4.49
CA ALA A 120 -12.85 -9.90 -5.62
C ALA A 120 -13.61 -11.16 -5.17
N VAL A 121 -13.12 -11.86 -4.14
CA VAL A 121 -13.82 -13.02 -3.56
C VAL A 121 -15.14 -12.61 -2.91
N VAL A 122 -15.14 -11.53 -2.13
CA VAL A 122 -16.36 -11.01 -1.49
C VAL A 122 -17.39 -10.59 -2.53
N GLU A 123 -16.97 -9.89 -3.59
CA GLU A 123 -17.86 -9.49 -4.68
C GLU A 123 -18.42 -10.70 -5.43
N ALA A 124 -17.61 -11.70 -5.73
CA ALA A 124 -18.07 -12.94 -6.37
C ALA A 124 -19.09 -13.69 -5.51
N GLN A 125 -18.84 -13.79 -4.20
CA GLN A 125 -19.79 -14.40 -3.25
C GLN A 125 -21.11 -13.62 -3.18
N THR A 126 -21.03 -12.29 -3.14
CA THR A 126 -22.21 -11.42 -3.09
C THR A 126 -23.05 -11.58 -4.37
N ARG A 127 -22.40 -11.59 -5.54
CA ARG A 127 -23.08 -11.83 -6.82
C ARG A 127 -23.74 -13.21 -6.87
N ALA A 128 -23.07 -14.26 -6.39
CA ALA A 128 -23.62 -15.62 -6.34
C ALA A 128 -24.85 -15.71 -5.40
N GLN A 129 -24.80 -15.03 -4.25
CA GLN A 129 -25.95 -14.95 -3.35
C GLN A 129 -27.12 -14.21 -4.01
N ILE A 130 -26.88 -13.06 -4.64
CA ILE A 130 -27.91 -12.31 -5.37
C ILE A 130 -28.54 -13.18 -6.47
N SER A 131 -27.75 -13.90 -7.27
CA SER A 131 -28.29 -14.78 -8.31
C SER A 131 -29.16 -15.90 -7.73
N GLU A 132 -28.77 -16.48 -6.59
CA GLU A 132 -29.57 -17.52 -5.92
C GLU A 132 -30.88 -16.96 -5.38
N TRP A 133 -30.86 -15.74 -4.80
CA TRP A 133 -32.08 -15.06 -4.35
C TRP A 133 -33.03 -14.75 -5.52
N MET A 134 -32.51 -14.33 -6.67
CA MET A 134 -33.32 -14.11 -7.88
C MET A 134 -33.95 -15.42 -8.38
N ARG A 135 -33.18 -16.50 -8.42
CA ARG A 135 -33.66 -17.84 -8.80
C ARG A 135 -34.81 -18.33 -7.90
N ILE A 136 -34.64 -18.23 -6.58
CA ILE A 136 -35.69 -18.62 -5.61
C ILE A 136 -36.95 -17.77 -5.80
N ARG A 137 -36.80 -16.46 -6.06
CA ARG A 137 -37.93 -15.56 -6.30
C ARG A 137 -38.72 -15.99 -7.54
N GLU A 138 -38.05 -16.35 -8.63
CA GLU A 138 -38.68 -16.82 -9.86
C GLU A 138 -39.41 -18.16 -9.67
N GLU A 139 -38.82 -19.12 -8.95
CA GLU A 139 -39.47 -20.41 -8.62
C GLU A 139 -40.76 -20.23 -7.81
N ILE A 140 -40.78 -19.27 -6.88
CA ILE A 140 -41.97 -18.94 -6.10
C ILE A 140 -43.05 -18.30 -6.99
N GLN A 141 -42.68 -17.47 -7.96
CA GLN A 141 -43.65 -16.82 -8.87
C GLN A 141 -44.23 -17.78 -9.92
N MET A 142 -43.46 -18.78 -10.36
CA MET A 142 -43.85 -19.76 -11.37
C MET A 142 -44.72 -20.91 -10.84
N THR A 143 -45.02 -20.96 -9.54
CA THR A 143 -45.89 -21.99 -8.94
C THR A 143 -47.27 -21.44 -8.54
N PRO A 144 -48.16 -21.11 -9.50
CA PRO A 144 -49.53 -20.73 -9.18
C PRO A 144 -50.31 -21.99 -8.78
N GLY A 145 -50.53 -22.19 -7.47
CA GLY A 145 -51.53 -23.18 -7.04
C GLY A 145 -51.34 -23.92 -5.71
N LYS A 146 -50.30 -23.66 -4.91
CA LYS A 146 -50.19 -24.23 -3.55
C LYS A 146 -50.06 -23.14 -2.49
N SER A 147 -51.21 -22.57 -2.11
CA SER A 147 -51.37 -21.84 -0.85
C SER A 147 -51.16 -22.84 0.31
N LYS A 148 -49.92 -23.01 0.73
CA LYS A 148 -49.60 -23.54 2.05
C LYS A 148 -48.85 -22.44 2.79
N HIS A 149 -49.40 -22.07 3.94
CA HIS A 149 -48.91 -21.12 4.93
C HIS A 149 -47.38 -20.93 4.84
N PHE A 150 -46.94 -19.84 4.20
CA PHE A 150 -45.54 -19.46 4.17
C PHE A 150 -45.20 -18.80 5.50
N PRO A 151 -44.17 -19.26 6.23
CA PRO A 151 -43.68 -18.52 7.38
C PRO A 151 -43.14 -17.16 6.91
N SER A 152 -43.52 -16.11 7.62
CA SER A 152 -43.10 -14.73 7.34
C SER A 152 -41.60 -14.65 7.02
N VAL A 153 -41.25 -13.83 6.03
CA VAL A 153 -39.87 -13.56 5.58
C VAL A 153 -38.96 -13.17 6.76
N SER A 154 -39.52 -12.58 7.82
CA SER A 154 -38.85 -12.23 9.07
C SER A 154 -38.28 -13.45 9.83
N SER A 155 -38.86 -14.64 9.67
CA SER A 155 -38.45 -15.87 10.35
C SER A 155 -37.27 -16.61 9.66
N LEU A 156 -37.09 -16.39 8.36
CA LEU A 156 -35.96 -16.94 7.59
C LEU A 156 -34.69 -16.10 7.79
N PHE A 157 -34.86 -14.79 7.99
CA PHE A 157 -33.75 -13.87 8.25
C PHE A 157 -33.05 -14.12 9.58
N THR A 158 -33.75 -14.63 10.60
CA THR A 158 -33.17 -14.83 11.95
C THR A 158 -32.35 -16.12 12.11
N ARG A 159 -32.48 -17.11 11.21
CA ARG A 159 -31.82 -18.42 11.39
C ARG A 159 -30.47 -18.57 10.69
N LYS A 160 -30.18 -17.82 9.62
CA LYS A 160 -28.96 -18.03 8.80
C LYS A 160 -27.77 -17.10 9.16
N TRP A 161 -27.98 -16.06 9.96
CA TRP A 161 -26.92 -15.11 10.36
C TRP A 161 -26.13 -15.52 11.62
N LYS A 162 -26.35 -16.73 12.17
CA LYS A 162 -25.61 -17.20 13.36
C LYS A 162 -24.17 -17.64 13.10
N CYS A 163 -23.67 -17.62 11.86
CA CYS A 163 -22.35 -18.14 11.52
C CYS A 163 -21.47 -17.13 10.75
N LEU A 164 -21.38 -15.88 11.20
CA LEU A 164 -20.23 -15.03 10.89
C LEU A 164 -19.35 -14.91 12.15
N PRO A 165 -18.04 -15.22 12.08
CA PRO A 165 -17.14 -15.05 13.20
C PRO A 165 -17.10 -13.60 13.64
N ARG A 166 -17.45 -13.39 14.91
CA ARG A 166 -17.39 -12.13 15.65
C ARG A 166 -15.92 -11.75 15.86
N ARG A 167 -15.26 -11.12 14.88
CA ARG A 167 -13.96 -10.44 15.07
C ARG A 167 -14.11 -8.93 14.84
N SER A 168 -14.01 -8.22 15.97
CA SER A 168 -13.72 -6.78 16.15
C SER A 168 -14.58 -5.77 15.38
N TYR A 169 -15.78 -5.56 15.91
CA TYR A 169 -16.55 -4.32 15.74
C TYR A 169 -15.95 -3.23 16.64
N THR A 170 -15.19 -2.29 16.08
CA THR A 170 -15.07 -0.95 16.68
C THR A 170 -15.03 0.22 15.69
N GLU A 171 -14.86 0.02 14.37
CA GLU A 171 -14.76 1.17 13.44
C GLU A 171 -15.81 1.23 12.32
N ALA A 172 -16.66 0.23 12.15
CA ALA A 172 -17.64 0.20 11.04
C ALA A 172 -19.00 0.82 11.37
N ARG A 173 -19.07 1.83 12.25
CA ARG A 173 -20.37 2.41 12.69
C ARG A 173 -20.78 3.67 11.93
N GLU A 174 -19.91 4.26 11.11
CA GLU A 174 -20.23 5.54 10.44
C GLU A 174 -20.51 5.44 8.94
N THR A 175 -20.12 4.37 8.25
CA THR A 175 -20.31 4.27 6.79
C THR A 175 -21.47 3.37 6.35
N ALA A 176 -22.07 2.58 7.24
CA ALA A 176 -23.17 1.68 6.89
C ALA A 176 -24.58 2.29 7.01
N SER A 177 -24.70 3.55 7.45
CA SER A 177 -26.01 4.19 7.69
C SER A 177 -26.59 4.93 6.46
N CYS A 178 -25.85 5.05 5.35
CA CYS A 178 -26.28 5.88 4.22
C CYS A 178 -26.86 5.13 3.00
N SER A 179 -26.82 3.79 2.92
CA SER A 179 -27.27 3.09 1.71
C SER A 179 -28.67 2.48 1.78
N TRP A 180 -29.37 2.57 2.92
CA TRP A 180 -30.68 1.91 3.09
C TRP A 180 -31.86 2.78 2.63
N SER A 181 -31.78 4.10 2.78
CA SER A 181 -32.83 5.04 2.35
C SER A 181 -32.93 5.18 0.82
N GLU A 182 -31.82 4.96 0.11
CA GLU A 182 -31.76 5.12 -1.35
C GLU A 182 -32.31 3.88 -2.09
N ALA A 183 -32.17 2.69 -1.50
CA ALA A 183 -32.73 1.44 -2.03
C ALA A 183 -34.26 1.37 -1.87
N GLU A 184 -34.85 1.96 -0.81
CA GLU A 184 -36.31 2.01 -0.63
C GLU A 184 -37.01 2.95 -1.62
N SER A 185 -36.32 4.00 -2.09
CA SER A 185 -36.90 4.98 -3.01
C SER A 185 -37.03 4.45 -4.46
N GLN A 186 -36.23 3.45 -4.82
CA GLN A 186 -36.25 2.81 -6.15
C GLN A 186 -37.34 1.72 -6.27
N LEU A 187 -37.89 1.24 -5.15
CA LEU A 187 -38.89 0.15 -5.11
C LEU A 187 -40.35 0.64 -5.10
N LYS A 188 -40.58 1.96 -5.10
CA LYS A 188 -41.92 2.59 -5.11
C LYS A 188 -42.29 3.30 -6.42
N ARG A 189 -41.56 3.06 -7.52
CA ARG A 189 -41.95 3.51 -8.87
C ARG A 189 -42.30 2.35 -9.77
#